data_AF-A0A1I1P5X4-F1
#
_entry.id   AF-A0A1I1P5X4-F1
#
_cell.length_a   1.000
_cell.length_b   1.000
_cell.length_c   1.000
_cell.angle_alpha   90.00
_cell.angle_beta   90.00
_cell.angle_gamma   90.00
#
_symmetry.space_group_name_H-M   'P 1'
#
loop_
_entity.id
_entity.type
_entity.pdbx_description
1 polymer ?
#
loop_
_entity_poly.entity_id
_entity_poly.type
_entity_poly.pdbx_seq_one_letter_code
_entity_poly.pdbx_strand_id
1 'polypeptide(L)'
;MELTIRTTDGRNIDLAPDTSLSFDLKNTAFDSEVLLGSYSLPVNLPPTPNNRLLFGFPENPASKSAVYQLEVIVSYGAFNMIGTLKLKKVSAKQYTTVILVGISNASDVLKNTMLP
;
A
#
# COMPACT_ATOMS: atom_id res chain seq x y z
N MET A 1 -3.98 -10.60 15.29
CA MET A 1 -4.61 -10.52 13.96
C MET A 1 -3.51 -10.20 12.97
N GLU A 2 -3.41 -10.95 11.87
CA GLU A 2 -2.32 -10.80 10.89
C GLU A 2 -2.71 -9.78 9.82
N LEU A 3 -1.77 -8.89 9.47
CA LEU A 3 -1.91 -7.96 8.36
C LEU A 3 -1.38 -8.65 7.10
N THR A 4 -2.18 -8.68 6.04
CA THR A 4 -1.74 -9.18 4.73
C THR A 4 -2.02 -8.15 3.65
N ILE A 5 -1.11 -8.03 2.69
CA ILE A 5 -1.32 -7.23 1.48
C ILE A 5 -1.11 -8.16 0.29
N ARG A 6 -2.07 -8.15 -0.63
CA ARG A 6 -1.99 -8.92 -1.88
C ARG A 6 -2.46 -8.09 -3.05
N THR A 7 -1.98 -8.35 -4.24
CA THR A 7 -2.54 -7.76 -5.46
C THR A 7 -3.89 -8.39 -5.80
N THR A 8 -4.69 -7.71 -6.61
CA THR A 8 -6.02 -8.21 -7.01
C THR A 8 -5.97 -9.42 -7.94
N ASP A 9 -4.82 -9.71 -8.57
CA ASP A 9 -4.55 -10.97 -9.28
C ASP A 9 -4.14 -12.11 -8.34
N GLY A 10 -4.08 -11.87 -7.03
CA GLY A 10 -3.88 -12.89 -6.00
C GLY A 10 -2.45 -13.12 -5.53
N ARG A 11 -1.48 -12.30 -5.95
CA ARG A 11 -0.08 -12.43 -5.48
C ARG A 11 0.09 -11.77 -4.13
N ASN A 12 0.74 -12.46 -3.20
CA ASN A 12 1.06 -11.90 -1.89
C ASN A 12 2.25 -10.93 -1.99
N ILE A 13 2.18 -9.85 -1.21
CA ILE A 13 3.29 -8.91 -1.01
C ILE A 13 3.99 -9.28 0.29
N ASP A 14 5.29 -9.49 0.23
CA ASP A 14 6.06 -9.81 1.44
C ASP A 14 6.16 -8.55 2.30
N LEU A 15 5.72 -8.65 3.55
CA LEU A 15 5.81 -7.58 4.54
C LEU A 15 6.99 -7.84 5.48
N ALA A 16 7.54 -6.79 6.08
CA ALA A 16 8.48 -6.98 7.18
C ALA A 16 7.71 -7.45 8.44
N PRO A 17 8.34 -8.22 9.34
CA PRO A 17 7.67 -8.74 10.54
C PRO A 17 7.03 -7.65 11.41
N ASP A 18 7.63 -6.46 11.44
CA ASP A 18 7.19 -5.32 12.24
C ASP A 18 6.41 -4.28 11.41
N THR A 19 5.89 -4.66 10.24
CA THR A 19 5.11 -3.74 9.40
C THR A 19 3.78 -3.39 10.08
N SER A 20 3.68 -2.15 10.54
CA SER A 20 2.43 -1.53 10.98
C SER A 20 1.90 -0.54 9.92
N LEU A 21 0.61 -0.55 9.64
CA LEU A 21 -0.04 0.49 8.83
C LEU A 21 -0.55 1.60 9.73
N SER A 22 -0.15 2.84 9.44
CA SER A 22 -0.72 4.03 10.09
C SER A 22 -1.67 4.72 9.12
N PHE A 23 -2.89 4.99 9.57
CA PHE A 23 -3.87 5.75 8.81
C PHE A 23 -3.56 7.23 8.95
N ASP A 24 -2.97 7.83 7.91
CA ASP A 24 -2.81 9.27 7.85
C ASP A 24 -3.97 9.87 7.05
N LEU A 25 -4.83 10.62 7.74
CA LEU A 25 -5.90 11.40 7.12
C LEU A 25 -5.26 12.63 6.48
N LYS A 26 -4.71 12.43 5.28
CA LYS A 26 -4.20 13.56 4.50
C LYS A 26 -5.39 14.32 3.91
N ASN A 27 -5.61 15.55 4.37
CA ASN A 27 -6.65 16.41 3.80
C ASN A 27 -6.27 16.77 2.36
N THR A 28 -6.96 16.13 1.41
CA THR A 28 -6.67 16.13 -0.04
C THR A 28 -6.98 17.44 -0.74
N ALA A 29 -7.42 18.48 -0.02
CA ALA A 29 -7.69 19.79 -0.60
C ALA A 29 -6.45 20.46 -1.25
N PHE A 30 -5.23 19.98 -0.97
CA PHE A 30 -3.98 20.60 -1.38
C PHE A 30 -2.97 19.67 -2.09
N ASP A 31 -3.34 18.43 -2.41
CA ASP A 31 -2.42 17.46 -3.01
C ASP A 31 -3.07 16.85 -4.27
N SER A 32 -2.67 17.33 -5.46
CA SER A 32 -3.30 17.00 -6.75
C SER A 32 -3.12 15.54 -7.19
N GLU A 33 -2.29 14.77 -6.49
CA GLU A 33 -2.01 13.35 -6.78
C GLU A 33 -2.79 12.37 -5.89
N VAL A 34 -3.61 12.89 -4.97
CA VAL A 34 -4.40 12.12 -4.01
C VAL A 34 -5.88 12.31 -4.33
N LEU A 35 -6.62 11.22 -4.53
CA LEU A 35 -8.06 11.29 -4.79
C LEU A 35 -8.75 11.98 -3.62
N LEU A 36 -9.56 13.00 -3.89
CA LEU A 36 -10.34 13.70 -2.86
C LEU A 36 -11.09 12.70 -1.98
N GLY A 37 -10.75 12.67 -0.70
CA GLY A 37 -11.30 11.70 0.23
C GLY A 37 -10.67 10.30 0.14
N SER A 38 -9.35 10.22 0.17
CA SER A 38 -8.63 8.96 0.33
C SER A 38 -7.64 9.02 1.50
N TYR A 39 -7.42 7.89 2.14
CA TYR A 39 -6.43 7.69 3.19
C TYR A 39 -5.13 7.21 2.56
N SER A 40 -4.01 7.73 3.07
CA SER A 40 -2.68 7.35 2.64
C SER A 40 -2.02 6.49 3.72
N LEU A 41 -1.71 5.24 3.39
CA LEU A 41 -1.06 4.29 4.29
C LEU A 41 0.39 4.10 3.82
N PRO A 42 1.38 4.80 4.42
CA PRO A 42 2.78 4.57 4.08
C PRO A 42 3.18 3.16 4.52
N VAL A 43 3.82 2.42 3.63
CA VAL A 43 4.34 1.09 3.94
C VAL A 43 5.71 0.90 3.29
N ASN A 44 6.65 0.39 4.07
CA ASN A 44 7.98 0.04 3.56
C ASN A 44 8.02 -1.47 3.35
N LEU A 45 8.37 -1.89 2.13
CA LEU A 45 8.43 -3.29 1.76
C LEU A 45 9.89 -3.75 1.68
N PRO A 46 10.22 -4.95 2.20
CA PRO A 46 11.54 -5.53 2.07
C PRO A 46 11.83 -5.89 0.60
N PRO A 47 13.11 -5.84 0.16
CA PRO A 47 13.52 -6.12 -1.22
C PRO A 47 13.67 -7.62 -1.46
N THR A 48 12.65 -8.40 -1.11
CA THR A 48 12.61 -9.86 -1.32
C THR A 48 12.53 -10.19 -2.81
N PRO A 49 12.93 -11.41 -3.23
CA PRO A 49 12.75 -11.84 -4.61
C PRO A 49 11.30 -11.73 -5.11
N ASN A 50 10.32 -12.04 -4.25
CA ASN A 50 8.90 -11.91 -4.58
C ASN A 50 8.51 -10.45 -4.85
N ASN A 51 8.87 -9.52 -3.96
CA ASN A 51 8.60 -8.09 -4.16
C ASN A 51 9.36 -7.51 -5.36
N ARG A 52 10.59 -7.95 -5.63
CA ARG A 52 11.34 -7.56 -6.84
C ARG A 52 10.62 -7.94 -8.12
N LEU A 53 10.13 -9.19 -8.18
CA LEU A 53 9.37 -9.70 -9.32
C LEU A 53 8.04 -8.95 -9.48
N LEU A 54 7.38 -8.64 -8.36
CA LEU A 54 6.17 -7.84 -8.36
C LEU A 54 6.42 -6.51 -9.06
N PHE A 55 7.46 -5.76 -8.65
CA PHE A 55 7.79 -4.45 -9.18
C PHE A 55 8.55 -4.46 -10.51
N GLY A 56 8.79 -5.63 -11.12
CA GLY A 56 9.51 -5.73 -12.39
C GLY A 56 10.96 -5.21 -12.33
N PHE A 57 11.68 -5.52 -11.24
CA PHE A 57 13.07 -5.12 -11.01
C PHE A 57 13.28 -3.59 -11.10
N PRO A 58 12.63 -2.81 -10.24
CA PRO A 58 12.59 -1.35 -10.35
C PRO A 58 13.97 -0.69 -10.10
N GLU A 59 14.94 -1.43 -9.57
CA GLU A 59 16.35 -1.03 -9.47
C GLU A 59 17.11 -1.06 -10.81
N ASN A 60 16.57 -1.71 -11.84
CA ASN A 60 17.20 -1.82 -13.15
C ASN A 60 16.96 -0.53 -13.96
N PRO A 61 17.98 0.13 -14.54
CA PRO A 61 17.80 1.29 -15.41
C PRO A 61 16.88 1.05 -16.61
N ALA A 62 16.75 -0.20 -17.07
CA ALA A 62 15.82 -0.59 -18.13
C ALA A 62 14.36 -0.71 -17.65
N SER A 63 14.15 -0.84 -16.34
CA SER A 63 12.83 -0.81 -15.71
C SER A 63 12.34 0.64 -15.70
N LYS A 64 11.38 0.95 -16.56
CA LYS A 64 10.83 2.32 -16.69
C LYS A 64 10.38 2.81 -15.32
N SER A 65 11.08 3.78 -14.76
CA SER A 65 10.84 4.38 -13.43
C SER A 65 9.58 5.25 -13.35
N ALA A 66 8.63 5.06 -14.26
CA ALA A 66 7.44 5.90 -14.39
C ALA A 66 6.31 5.33 -13.51
N VAL A 67 6.19 5.87 -12.29
CA VAL A 67 4.99 5.79 -11.43
C VAL A 67 4.37 4.39 -11.39
N TYR A 68 5.09 3.44 -10.79
CA TYR A 68 4.60 2.08 -10.67
C TYR A 68 3.45 2.03 -9.66
N GLN A 69 2.27 1.57 -10.11
CA GLN A 69 1.06 1.48 -9.31
C GLN A 69 0.34 0.15 -9.54
N LEU A 70 -0.15 -0.45 -8.46
CA LEU A 70 -0.88 -1.71 -8.46
C LEU A 70 -2.14 -1.59 -7.63
N GLU A 71 -3.19 -2.30 -8.03
CA GLU A 71 -4.35 -2.50 -7.19
C GLU A 71 -4.07 -3.62 -6.18
N VAL A 72 -4.33 -3.34 -4.90
CA VAL A 72 -4.05 -4.23 -3.79
C VAL A 72 -5.25 -4.37 -2.87
N ILE A 73 -5.36 -5.54 -2.26
CA ILE A 73 -6.26 -5.84 -1.16
C ILE A 73 -5.43 -5.85 0.12
N VAL A 74 -5.76 -4.95 1.04
CA VAL A 74 -5.23 -4.91 2.40
C VAL A 74 -6.22 -5.61 3.30
N SER A 75 -5.78 -6.67 3.97
CA SER A 75 -6.62 -7.47 4.87
C SER A 75 -6.09 -7.41 6.30
N TYR A 76 -6.99 -7.17 7.25
CA TYR A 76 -6.69 -7.19 8.68
C TYR A 76 -7.86 -7.84 9.43
N GLY A 77 -7.69 -9.08 9.90
CA GLY A 77 -8.79 -9.84 10.48
C GLY A 77 -9.93 -10.06 9.47
N ALA A 78 -11.14 -9.63 9.82
CA ALA A 78 -12.32 -9.73 8.94
C ALA A 78 -12.42 -8.57 7.92
N PHE A 79 -11.55 -7.57 8.01
CA PHE A 79 -11.61 -6.37 7.18
C PHE A 79 -10.78 -6.55 5.91
N ASN A 80 -11.36 -6.15 4.78
CA ASN A 80 -10.69 -6.09 3.49
C ASN A 80 -10.89 -4.70 2.91
N MET A 81 -9.80 -4.05 2.49
CA MET A 81 -9.82 -2.77 1.80
C MET A 81 -9.15 -2.91 0.45
N ILE A 82 -9.81 -2.42 -0.60
CA ILE A 82 -9.17 -2.28 -1.91
C ILE A 82 -8.53 -0.89 -1.96
N GLY A 83 -7.27 -0.85 -2.37
CA GLY A 83 -6.51 0.37 -2.54
C GLY A 83 -5.50 0.29 -3.68
N THR A 84 -4.82 1.40 -3.94
CA THR A 84 -3.76 1.48 -4.94
C THR A 84 -2.41 1.62 -4.25
N LEU A 85 -1.55 0.63 -4.38
CA LEU A 85 -0.17 0.68 -3.92
C LEU A 85 0.67 1.40 -4.98
N LYS A 86 1.28 2.53 -4.60
CA LYS A 86 2.20 3.32 -5.43
C LYS A 86 3.62 3.20 -4.89
N LEU A 87 4.57 2.91 -5.78
CA LEU A 87 5.99 2.91 -5.46
C LEU A 87 6.53 4.35 -5.51
N LYS A 88 6.99 4.88 -4.38
CA LYS A 88 7.56 6.24 -4.29
C LYS A 88 9.07 6.27 -4.48
N LYS A 89 9.77 5.33 -3.84
CA LYS A 89 11.23 5.30 -3.86
C LYS A 89 11.73 3.86 -3.78
N VAL A 90 12.80 3.60 -4.52
CA VAL A 90 13.50 2.32 -4.54
C VAL A 90 14.87 2.50 -3.91
N SER A 91 15.28 1.54 -3.09
CA SER A 91 16.65 1.44 -2.58
C SER A 91 17.03 -0.03 -2.49
N ALA A 92 18.34 -0.31 -2.40
CA ALA A 92 18.83 -1.68 -2.24
C ALA A 92 18.32 -2.38 -0.97
N LYS A 93 17.84 -1.62 0.03
CA LYS A 93 17.42 -2.14 1.34
C LYS A 93 15.91 -2.18 1.54
N GLN A 94 15.15 -1.41 0.77
CA GLN A 94 13.69 -1.28 0.93
C GLN A 94 13.04 -0.62 -0.28
N TYR A 95 11.76 -0.91 -0.47
CA TYR A 95 10.84 -0.15 -1.31
C TYR A 95 9.97 0.73 -0.42
N THR A 96 9.99 2.03 -0.66
CA THR A 96 9.07 2.96 0.01
C THR A 96 7.83 3.11 -0.87
N THR A 97 6.70 2.64 -0.35
CA THR A 97 5.43 2.66 -1.06
C THR A 97 4.37 3.38 -0.23
N VAL A 98 3.27 3.73 -0.89
CA VAL A 98 2.07 4.26 -0.25
C VAL A 98 0.87 3.50 -0.78
N ILE A 99 -0.05 3.10 0.09
CA ILE A 99 -1.34 2.56 -0.32
C ILE A 99 -2.38 3.66 -0.18
N LEU A 100 -3.05 3.98 -1.28
CA LEU A 100 -4.17 4.91 -1.30
C LEU A 100 -5.47 4.12 -1.19
N VAL A 101 -6.24 4.35 -0.13
CA VAL A 101 -7.53 3.68 0.11
C VAL A 101 -8.64 4.73 0.10
N GLY A 102 -9.68 4.55 -0.70
CA GLY A 102 -10.82 5.48 -0.75
C GLY A 102 -11.60 5.55 0.57
N ILE A 103 -12.22 6.70 0.86
CA ILE A 103 -12.98 6.94 2.10
C ILE A 103 -14.07 5.87 2.35
N SER A 104 -14.78 5.40 1.31
CA SER A 104 -15.82 4.38 1.49
C SER A 104 -15.25 3.12 2.16
N ASN A 105 -14.15 2.60 1.63
CA ASN A 105 -13.48 1.39 2.11
C ASN A 105 -12.81 1.59 3.48
N ALA A 106 -12.23 2.77 3.72
CA ALA A 106 -11.58 3.09 4.99
C ALA A 106 -12.57 3.40 6.12
N SER A 107 -13.74 3.96 5.80
CA SER A 107 -14.76 4.32 6.79
C SER A 107 -15.34 3.10 7.51
N ASP A 108 -15.47 1.96 6.81
CA ASP A 108 -15.94 0.70 7.40
C ASP A 108 -14.93 0.11 8.40
N VAL A 109 -13.63 0.29 8.14
CA VAL A 109 -12.57 -0.16 9.06
C VAL A 109 -12.47 0.77 10.28
N LEU A 110 -12.52 2.09 10.05
CA LEU A 110 -12.44 3.08 11.13
C LEU A 110 -13.64 3.01 12.08
N LYS A 111 -14.87 2.83 11.57
CA LYS A 111 -16.06 2.68 12.41
C LYS A 111 -15.96 1.48 13.35
N ASN A 112 -15.44 0.35 12.86
CA ASN A 112 -15.32 -0.87 13.66
C ASN A 112 -14.08 -0.90 14.56
N THR A 113 -13.06 -0.06 14.28
CA THR A 113 -11.89 0.07 15.17
C THR A 113 -12.16 1.07 16.31
N MET A 114 -13.06 2.03 16.10
CA MET A 114 -13.43 3.04 17.11
C MET A 114 -14.61 2.62 18.01
N LEU A 115 -15.28 1.51 17.73
CA LEU A 115 -16.30 0.94 18.60
C LEU A 115 -15.70 -0.23 19.38
N PRO A 116 -15.57 -0.14 20.71
CA PRO A 116 -15.18 -1.27 21.56
C PRO A 116 -16.25 -2.36 21.60
#